data_AF-A0A916LED7-F1
#
_entry.id   AF-A0A916LED7-F1
#
_cell.length_a   1.000
_cell.length_b   1.000
_cell.length_c   1.000
_cell.angle_alpha   90.00
_cell.angle_beta   90.00
_cell.angle_gamma   90.00
#
_symmetry.space_group_name_H-M   'P 1'
#
loop_
_entity.id
_entity.type
_entity.pdbx_description
1 polymer ?
#
loop_
_entity_poly.entity_id
_entity_poly.type
_entity_poly.pdbx_seq_one_letter_code
_entity_poly.pdbx_strand_id
1 'polypeptide(L)'
;MADNGYTVATPRDAQDCALDVGMFDQLNSGYVKRGQDIMPRQGSKHPWRVLMHYEKDAKILLEDPIDDGVLHFAAAAQDHAAA
;
A
#
# COMPACT_ATOMS: atom_id res chain seq x y z
N MET A 1 3.56 17.46 -8.27
CA MET A 1 4.89 16.80 -8.12
C MET A 1 6.01 17.72 -8.60
N ALA A 2 6.04 18.11 -9.89
CA ALA A 2 7.05 19.03 -10.42
C ALA A 2 7.02 20.42 -9.75
N ASP A 3 5.82 20.99 -9.53
CA ASP A 3 5.67 22.33 -8.93
C ASP A 3 6.15 22.41 -7.47
N ASN A 4 6.20 21.28 -6.77
CA ASN A 4 6.64 21.18 -5.38
C ASN A 4 8.07 20.62 -5.26
N GLY A 5 8.73 20.31 -6.38
CA GLY A 5 10.06 19.69 -6.40
C GLY A 5 10.10 18.25 -5.87
N TYR A 6 8.96 17.57 -5.75
CA TYR A 6 8.90 16.18 -5.29
C TYR A 6 9.22 15.22 -6.44
N THR A 7 10.13 14.28 -6.19
CA THR A 7 10.49 13.24 -7.16
C THR A 7 10.41 11.83 -6.57
N VAL A 8 10.14 11.71 -5.27
CA VAL A 8 9.93 10.45 -4.56
C VAL A 8 8.62 10.55 -3.77
N ALA A 9 7.81 9.49 -3.83
CA ALA A 9 6.62 9.31 -3.01
C ALA A 9 6.70 7.91 -2.38
N THR A 10 6.79 7.84 -1.05
CA THR A 10 6.93 6.58 -0.31
C THR A 10 5.81 6.46 0.70
N PRO A 11 4.94 5.44 0.61
CA PRO A 11 3.89 5.24 1.60
C PRO A 11 4.52 4.78 2.92
N ARG A 12 4.06 5.33 4.04
CA ARG A 12 4.54 4.98 5.39
C ARG A 12 3.38 4.56 6.26
N ASP A 13 3.53 3.42 6.93
CA ASP A 13 2.53 2.97 7.89
C ASP A 13 2.69 3.71 9.21
N ALA A 14 1.97 4.82 9.36
CA ALA A 14 1.98 5.63 10.58
C ALA A 14 1.12 5.04 11.71
N GLN A 15 0.29 4.03 11.42
CA GLN A 15 -0.75 3.55 12.34
C GLN A 15 -0.59 2.06 12.72
N ASP A 16 0.57 1.47 12.43
CA ASP A 16 0.89 0.07 12.71
C ASP A 16 -0.22 -0.88 12.20
N CYS A 17 -0.54 -0.72 10.92
CA CYS A 17 -1.57 -1.47 10.23
C CYS A 17 -1.14 -2.87 9.84
N ALA A 18 0.15 -3.19 9.93
CA ALA A 18 0.70 -4.49 9.59
C ALA A 18 -0.05 -5.62 10.32
N LEU A 19 -0.53 -6.60 9.56
CA LEU A 19 -1.12 -7.81 10.10
C LEU A 19 -0.41 -9.03 9.53
N ASP A 20 -0.41 -10.08 10.34
CA ASP A 20 -0.07 -11.42 9.87
C ASP A 20 -1.33 -12.07 9.26
N VAL A 21 -1.91 -11.43 8.25
CA VAL A 21 -3.05 -11.94 7.47
C VAL A 21 -2.82 -11.70 5.99
N GLY A 22 -3.00 -12.73 5.18
CA GLY A 22 -2.89 -12.72 3.73
C GLY A 22 -4.17 -12.22 3.08
N MET A 23 -4.06 -11.69 1.86
CA MET A 23 -5.21 -11.24 1.07
C MET A 23 -6.29 -12.33 0.91
N PHE A 24 -5.87 -13.60 0.82
CA PHE A 24 -6.74 -14.73 0.51
C PHE A 24 -6.91 -15.72 1.67
N ASP A 25 -6.50 -15.38 2.89
CA ASP A 25 -6.56 -16.29 4.05
C ASP A 25 -8.00 -16.72 4.39
N GLN A 26 -9.00 -15.96 3.94
CA GLN A 26 -10.42 -16.28 4.11
C GLN A 26 -10.92 -17.34 3.10
N LEU A 27 -10.15 -17.67 2.07
CA LEU A 27 -10.51 -18.66 1.05
C LEU A 27 -10.03 -20.05 1.44
N ASN A 28 -10.93 -21.04 1.34
CA ASN A 28 -10.64 -22.43 1.74
C ASN A 28 -10.15 -23.34 0.62
N SER A 29 -9.97 -22.83 -0.60
CA SER A 29 -9.54 -23.63 -1.75
C SER A 29 -8.12 -24.17 -1.56
N GLY A 30 -7.92 -25.46 -1.87
CA GLY A 30 -6.63 -26.12 -1.63
C GLY A 30 -5.43 -25.49 -2.37
N TYR A 31 -5.66 -24.81 -3.51
CA TYR A 31 -4.58 -24.09 -4.21
C TYR A 31 -4.15 -22.81 -3.51
N VAL A 32 -5.07 -22.11 -2.82
CA VAL A 32 -4.75 -20.95 -1.99
C VAL A 32 -3.87 -21.39 -0.83
N LYS A 33 -4.27 -22.46 -0.15
CA LYS A 33 -3.53 -23.03 0.99
C LYS A 33 -2.07 -23.38 0.65
N ARG A 34 -1.81 -23.87 -0.57
CA ARG A 34 -0.43 -24.18 -1.01
C ARG A 34 0.47 -22.95 -1.14
N GLY A 35 -0.10 -21.77 -1.38
CA GLY A 35 0.65 -20.54 -1.58
C GLY A 35 0.66 -19.62 -0.37
N GLN A 36 -0.07 -19.92 0.70
CA GLN A 36 -0.33 -19.00 1.82
C GLN A 36 0.93 -18.31 2.36
N ASP A 37 2.04 -19.06 2.50
CA ASP A 37 3.30 -18.56 3.08
C ASP A 37 4.07 -17.57 2.18
N ILE A 38 3.76 -17.52 0.88
CA ILE A 38 4.40 -16.63 -0.10
C ILE A 38 3.48 -15.53 -0.58
N MET A 39 2.21 -15.53 -0.14
CA MET A 39 1.24 -14.52 -0.57
C MET A 39 1.49 -13.19 0.14
N PRO A 40 1.21 -12.06 -0.55
CA PRO A 40 1.27 -10.75 0.09
C PRO A 40 0.38 -10.67 1.33
N ARG A 41 0.91 -10.07 2.40
CA ARG A 41 0.13 -9.69 3.59
C ARG A 41 -0.67 -8.43 3.30
N GLN A 42 -1.80 -8.30 3.98
CA GLN A 42 -2.63 -7.11 3.98
C GLN A 42 -2.69 -6.52 5.38
N GLY A 43 -2.84 -5.20 5.47
CA GLY A 43 -3.03 -4.52 6.73
C GLY A 43 -4.47 -4.58 7.25
N SER A 44 -4.68 -4.01 8.43
CA SER A 44 -5.97 -3.99 9.13
C SER A 44 -7.01 -3.07 8.50
N LYS A 45 -6.58 -1.98 7.84
CA LYS A 45 -7.41 -0.89 7.31
C LYS A 45 -6.79 -0.25 6.07
N HIS A 46 -7.57 0.60 5.41
CA HIS A 46 -7.13 1.41 4.26
C HIS A 46 -5.91 2.29 4.62
N PRO A 47 -4.94 2.51 3.70
CA PRO A 47 -4.85 1.98 2.33
C PRO A 47 -4.24 0.56 2.24
N TRP A 48 -3.88 -0.05 3.36
CA TRP A 48 -3.16 -1.33 3.43
C TRP A 48 -4.05 -2.57 3.26
N ARG A 49 -5.37 -2.39 3.20
CA ARG A 49 -6.36 -3.48 3.11
C ARG A 49 -7.10 -3.44 1.79
N VAL A 50 -7.18 -4.59 1.11
CA VAL A 50 -7.96 -4.74 -0.12
C VAL A 50 -9.42 -5.01 0.22
N LEU A 51 -10.34 -4.22 -0.34
CA LEU A 51 -11.78 -4.32 -0.05
C LEU A 51 -12.54 -5.26 -0.99
N MET A 52 -12.00 -5.57 -2.16
CA MET A 52 -12.69 -6.33 -3.22
C MET A 52 -14.08 -5.74 -3.53
N HIS A 53 -14.21 -4.40 -3.46
CA HIS A 53 -15.49 -3.72 -3.52
C HIS A 53 -15.39 -2.52 -4.45
N TYR A 54 -15.73 -2.75 -5.71
CA TYR A 54 -15.53 -1.80 -6.81
C TYR A 54 -15.96 -0.36 -6.49
N GLU A 55 -17.17 -0.14 -5.98
CA GLU A 55 -17.65 1.23 -5.72
C GLU A 55 -16.82 1.97 -4.67
N LYS A 56 -16.33 1.26 -3.65
CA LYS A 56 -15.48 1.85 -2.60
C LYS A 56 -14.09 2.12 -3.16
N ASP A 57 -13.55 1.16 -3.91
CA ASP A 57 -12.24 1.28 -4.55
C ASP A 57 -12.23 2.43 -5.58
N ALA A 58 -13.31 2.60 -6.35
CA ALA A 58 -13.45 3.69 -7.31
C ALA A 58 -13.46 5.05 -6.61
N LYS A 59 -14.20 5.20 -5.51
CA LYS A 59 -14.20 6.43 -4.73
C LYS A 59 -12.79 6.75 -4.19
N ILE A 60 -12.15 5.77 -3.57
CA ILE A 60 -10.80 5.90 -3.02
C ILE A 60 -9.79 6.34 -4.09
N LEU A 61 -9.80 5.67 -5.25
CA LEU A 61 -8.76 5.89 -6.26
C LEU A 61 -9.00 7.13 -7.14
N LEU A 62 -10.25 7.59 -7.26
CA LEU A 62 -10.62 8.68 -8.16
C LEU A 62 -10.92 10.00 -7.43
N GLU A 63 -11.42 9.93 -6.19
CA GLU A 63 -11.91 11.10 -5.46
C GLU A 63 -11.04 11.47 -4.26
N ASP A 64 -10.46 10.49 -3.54
CA ASP A 64 -9.69 10.79 -2.34
C ASP A 64 -8.35 11.50 -2.69
N PRO A 65 -7.90 12.44 -1.86
CA PRO A 65 -6.68 13.19 -2.12
C PRO A 65 -5.44 12.29 -2.04
N ILE A 66 -4.48 12.54 -2.92
CA ILE A 66 -3.17 11.85 -2.90
C ILE A 66 -2.31 12.29 -1.70
N ASP A 67 -2.52 13.51 -1.19
CA ASP A 67 -1.91 14.00 0.04
C ASP A 67 -2.81 13.62 1.24
N ASP A 68 -2.83 12.32 1.55
CA ASP A 68 -3.67 11.68 2.56
C ASP A 68 -2.98 11.53 3.92
N GLY A 69 -1.75 12.02 4.06
CA GLY A 69 -0.91 11.85 5.23
C GLY A 69 -0.29 10.45 5.39
N VAL A 70 -0.57 9.51 4.49
CA VAL A 70 0.10 8.19 4.41
C VAL A 70 1.27 8.26 3.44
N LEU A 71 1.13 9.01 2.34
CA LEU A 71 2.18 9.19 1.36
C LEU A 71 3.17 10.28 1.78
N HIS A 72 4.44 9.90 1.96
CA HIS A 72 5.52 10.85 2.25
C HIS A 72 6.20 11.27 0.95
N PHE A 73 6.21 12.57 0.68
CA PHE A 73 6.87 13.14 -0.49
C PHE A 73 8.25 13.69 -0.15
N ALA A 74 9.22 13.44 -1.02
CA ALA A 74 10.57 13.98 -0.90
C ALA A 74 11.13 14.33 -2.29
N ALA A 75 12.12 15.23 -2.31
CA ALA A 75 13.05 15.27 -3.43
C ALA A 75 13.95 14.03 -3.37
N ALA A 76 14.33 13.48 -4.52
CA ALA A 76 15.26 12.37 -4.58
C ALA A 76 16.55 12.82 -3.90
N ALA A 77 16.99 12.06 -2.90
CA ALA A 77 18.35 12.20 -2.42
C ALA A 77 19.26 12.03 -3.64
N GLN A 78 20.10 13.03 -3.91
CA GLN A 78 21.20 12.86 -4.84
C GLN A 78 22.08 11.76 -4.23
N ASP A 79 21.92 10.53 -4.72
CA ASP A 79 22.73 9.42 -4.28
C ASP A 79 24.15 9.72 -4.73
N HIS A 80 25.00 10.15 -3.79
CA HIS A 80 26.43 10.19 -4.03
C HIS A 80 26.85 8.73 -4.11
N ALA A 81 27.00 8.24 -5.35
CA ALA A 81 27.48 6.91 -5.66
C ALA A 81 28.65 6.55 -4.74
N ALA A 82 28.39 5.67 -3.78
CA ALA A 82 29.43 5.07 -2.97
C ALA A 82 30.22 4.12 -3.86
N ALA A 83 31.49 4.47 -4.05
CA ALA A 83 32.53 3.73 -4.76
C ALA A 83 32.91 2.42 -4.06
#